data_AF-J3HGC5-F1
#
_entry.id   AF-J3HGC5-F1
#
_cell.length_a   1.000
_cell.length_b   1.000
_cell.length_c   1.000
_cell.angle_alpha   90.00
_cell.angle_beta   90.00
_cell.angle_gamma   90.00
#
_symmetry.space_group_name_H-M   'P 1'
#
loop_
_entity.id
_entity.type
_entity.pdbx_description
1 polymer ?
#
loop_
_entity_poly.entity_id
_entity_poly.type
_entity_poly.pdbx_seq_one_letter_code
_entity_poly.pdbx_strand_id
1 'polypeptide(L)'
;MWVWKDSRERWLLAAVVSAFVLVCLVNVKLPLWGVLEGRVIASFLRADATISVTSDLLVGLISAYIFYVIIELLPSHRRKAETFRVLNLLVASVVDAFDRTRLFGHETPIISVDLDVLKLARLESNIAIVRAHPEFLRLKYAMETGDSRYQDFQHALSLAIGLSPEHALGWLVLTDKIRLLASEYGQQPVNPVTENFMVERPDDHMGVEFLQVVNDFNRAQADFEGALQLRVLEVFEASVNWMKLQNTP
;
A
#
# COMPACT_ATOMS: atom_id res chain seq x y z
N MET A 1 19.06 -4.08 6.62
CA MET A 1 20.13 -3.06 6.53
C MET A 1 19.71 -2.06 5.46
N TRP A 2 19.29 -0.86 5.85
CA TRP A 2 18.24 -0.10 5.16
C TRP A 2 18.70 1.19 4.48
N VAL A 3 19.94 1.62 4.74
CA VAL A 3 20.65 2.71 4.05
C VAL A 3 21.00 2.38 2.58
N TRP A 4 20.55 1.22 2.10
CA TRP A 4 20.91 0.67 0.79
C TRP A 4 19.80 0.83 -0.25
N LYS A 5 18.61 1.34 0.09
CA LYS A 5 17.52 1.43 -0.90
C LYS A 5 17.73 2.65 -1.81
N ASP A 6 17.94 3.83 -1.23
CA ASP A 6 18.18 5.05 -2.01
C ASP A 6 19.66 5.17 -2.46
N SER A 7 19.89 5.42 -3.75
CA SER A 7 21.24 5.61 -4.30
C SER A 7 21.94 6.81 -3.69
N ARG A 8 21.19 7.86 -3.34
CA ARG A 8 21.75 9.07 -2.72
C ARG A 8 22.25 8.80 -1.30
N GLU A 9 21.49 8.03 -0.52
CA GLU A 9 21.87 7.64 0.84
C GLU A 9 23.11 6.75 0.86
N ARG A 10 23.27 5.88 -0.13
CA ARG A 10 24.48 5.07 -0.31
C ARG A 10 25.71 5.93 -0.54
N TRP A 11 25.63 6.95 -1.40
CA TRP A 11 26.73 7.88 -1.63
C TRP A 11 27.06 8.72 -0.40
N LEU A 12 26.04 9.17 0.34
CA LEU A 12 26.23 9.88 1.60
C LEU A 12 26.92 9.00 2.65
N LEU A 13 26.50 7.74 2.79
CA LEU A 13 27.14 6.80 3.70
C LEU A 13 28.58 6.52 3.27
N ALA A 14 28.85 6.33 1.98
CA ALA A 14 30.20 6.14 1.45
C ALA A 14 31.10 7.36 1.74
N ALA A 15 30.57 8.58 1.61
CA ALA A 15 31.29 9.81 1.93
C ALA A 15 31.61 9.93 3.43
N VAL A 16 30.71 9.49 4.31
CA VAL A 16 30.93 9.53 5.77
C VAL A 16 31.91 8.44 6.20
N VAL A 17 31.82 7.24 5.63
CA VAL A 17 32.79 6.17 5.86
C VAL A 17 34.18 6.58 5.37
N SER A 18 34.28 7.21 4.20
CA SER A 18 35.56 7.71 3.70
C SER A 18 36.11 8.82 4.60
N ALA A 19 35.26 9.75 5.05
CA ALA A 19 35.63 10.78 6.01
C ALA A 19 36.14 10.18 7.34
N PHE A 20 35.47 9.16 7.87
CA PHE A 20 35.89 8.45 9.08
C PHE A 20 37.24 7.76 8.91
N VAL A 21 37.46 7.07 7.79
CA VAL A 21 38.77 6.48 7.46
C VAL A 21 39.84 7.57 7.39
N LEU A 22 39.52 8.72 6.81
CA LEU A 22 40.45 9.85 6.69
C LEU A 22 40.80 10.43 8.07
N VAL A 23 39.85 10.53 9.00
CA VAL A 23 40.10 10.91 10.41
C VAL A 23 41.05 9.92 11.08
N CYS A 24 40.79 8.62 10.91
CA CYS A 24 41.67 7.59 11.47
C CYS A 24 43.08 7.68 10.90
N LEU A 25 43.23 7.87 9.59
CA LEU A 25 44.54 8.00 8.93
C LEU A 25 45.32 9.24 9.41
N VAL A 26 44.63 10.37 9.55
CA VAL A 26 45.21 11.63 10.03
C VAL A 26 45.67 11.50 11.50
N ASN A 27 44.84 10.91 12.35
CA ASN A 27 45.16 10.75 13.78
C ASN A 27 46.21 9.67 14.07
N VAL A 28 46.34 8.64 13.23
CA VAL A 28 47.35 7.57 13.39
C VAL A 28 48.77 8.04 13.00
N LYS A 29 48.93 9.24 12.43
CA LYS A 29 50.24 9.82 12.02
C LYS A 29 51.09 8.84 11.20
N LEU A 30 50.48 8.21 10.19
CA LEU A 30 51.19 7.26 9.32
C LEU A 30 52.40 7.94 8.64
N PRO A 31 53.56 7.28 8.56
CA PRO A 31 54.71 7.83 7.85
C PRO A 31 54.33 8.01 6.36
N LEU A 32 54.53 9.24 5.86
CA LEU A 32 54.28 9.58 4.46
C LEU A 32 55.09 8.67 3.54
N TRP A 33 54.47 8.25 2.44
CA TRP A 33 55.15 7.53 1.37
C TRP A 33 56.36 8.35 0.91
N GLY A 34 57.57 7.74 0.87
CA GLY A 34 58.85 8.43 0.62
C GLY A 34 58.93 9.23 -0.70
N VAL A 35 57.94 9.11 -1.58
CA VAL A 35 57.82 9.90 -2.82
C VAL A 35 57.36 11.36 -2.56
N LEU A 36 56.75 11.63 -1.41
CA LEU A 36 56.32 12.98 -0.99
C LEU A 36 57.31 13.69 -0.08
N GLU A 37 58.35 13.00 0.41
CA GLU A 37 59.39 13.63 1.23
C GLU A 37 60.16 14.68 0.41
N GLY A 38 60.15 15.93 0.89
CA GLY A 38 60.85 17.06 0.27
C GLY A 38 59.98 18.03 -0.54
N ARG A 39 58.68 17.75 -0.76
CA ARG A 39 57.77 18.71 -1.43
C ARG A 39 57.10 19.65 -0.43
N VAL A 40 56.81 20.90 -0.84
CA VAL A 40 56.08 21.92 -0.04
C VAL A 40 54.70 21.41 0.44
N ILE A 41 54.11 20.49 -0.32
CA ILE A 41 52.85 19.82 0.03
C ILE A 41 53.01 18.97 1.30
N ALA A 42 54.18 18.37 1.53
CA ALA A 42 54.44 17.54 2.71
C ALA A 42 54.69 18.37 3.98
N SER A 43 55.23 19.59 3.88
CA SER A 43 55.35 20.49 5.04
C SER A 43 53.99 21.07 5.43
N PHE A 44 53.11 21.35 4.47
CA PHE A 44 51.74 21.80 4.71
C PHE A 44 50.86 20.71 5.36
N LEU A 45 51.00 19.46 4.91
CA LEU A 45 50.32 18.29 5.50
C LEU A 45 50.83 17.90 6.90
N ARG A 46 52.10 18.22 7.23
CA ARG A 46 52.69 17.99 8.55
C ARG A 46 52.42 19.09 9.57
N ALA A 47 51.89 20.23 9.17
CA ALA A 47 51.60 21.30 10.11
C ALA A 47 50.47 20.87 11.06
N ASP A 48 50.73 20.92 12.37
CA ASP A 48 49.78 20.51 13.42
C ASP A 48 48.44 21.27 13.31
N ALA A 49 48.48 22.52 12.83
CA ALA A 49 47.29 23.32 12.57
C ALA A 49 46.39 22.70 11.47
N THR A 50 46.96 22.21 10.38
CA THR A 50 46.20 21.60 9.28
C THR A 50 45.58 20.29 9.73
N ILE A 51 46.32 19.50 10.52
CA ILE A 51 45.86 18.23 11.11
C ILE A 51 44.67 18.47 12.05
N SER A 52 44.79 19.44 12.96
CA SER A 52 43.71 19.78 13.89
C SER A 52 42.45 20.24 13.15
N VAL A 53 42.59 21.20 12.23
CA VAL A 53 41.46 21.76 11.48
C VAL A 53 40.77 20.70 10.61
N THR A 54 41.54 19.83 9.94
CA THR A 54 40.96 18.76 9.12
C THR A 54 40.28 17.68 9.96
N SER A 55 40.85 17.29 11.10
CA SER A 55 40.21 16.37 12.05
C SER A 55 38.90 16.95 12.57
N ASP A 56 38.90 18.21 13.03
CA ASP A 56 37.70 18.86 13.56
C ASP A 56 36.60 18.99 12.49
N LEU A 57 36.96 19.32 11.25
CA LEU A 57 36.02 19.42 10.13
C LEU A 57 35.40 18.06 9.79
N LEU A 58 36.20 17.00 9.76
CA LEU A 58 35.71 15.64 9.47
C LEU A 58 34.83 15.10 10.61
N VAL A 59 35.19 15.36 11.87
CA VAL A 59 34.32 15.04 13.03
C VAL A 59 33.01 15.81 12.94
N GLY A 60 33.05 17.09 12.57
CA GLY A 60 31.86 17.90 12.29
C GLY A 60 30.97 17.30 11.20
N LEU A 61 31.56 16.82 10.10
CA LEU A 61 30.85 16.16 9.01
C LEU A 61 30.16 14.87 9.47
N ILE A 62 30.87 14.02 10.23
CA ILE A 62 30.32 12.78 10.79
C ILE A 62 29.17 13.09 11.74
N SER A 63 29.34 14.08 12.62
CA SER A 63 28.31 14.53 13.56
C SER A 63 27.06 15.02 12.82
N ALA A 64 27.23 15.87 11.80
CA ALA A 64 26.12 16.36 10.97
C ALA A 64 25.35 15.22 10.29
N TYR A 65 26.05 14.18 9.81
CA TYR A 65 25.40 13.01 9.24
C TYR A 65 24.62 12.20 10.27
N ILE A 66 25.17 11.99 11.47
CA ILE A 66 24.45 11.31 12.56
C ILE A 66 23.18 12.08 12.92
N PHE A 67 23.25 13.41 13.02
CA PHE A 67 22.08 14.26 13.25
C PHE A 67 21.05 14.13 12.13
N TYR A 68 21.47 14.17 10.87
CA TYR A 68 20.59 13.92 9.72
C TYR A 68 19.87 12.56 9.83
N VAL A 69 20.60 11.49 10.16
CA VAL A 69 20.02 10.15 10.27
C VAL A 69 18.97 10.08 11.39
N ILE A 70 19.26 10.65 12.56
CA ILE A 70 18.38 10.58 13.73
C ILE A 70 17.16 11.48 13.59
N ILE A 71 17.34 12.71 13.08
CA ILE A 71 16.32 13.75 13.08
C ILE A 71 15.45 13.68 11.82
N GLU A 72 16.04 13.35 10.67
CA GLU A 72 15.34 13.43 9.39
C GLU A 72 15.03 12.04 8.83
N LEU A 73 16.06 11.19 8.67
CA LEU A 73 15.92 9.93 7.95
C LEU A 73 15.01 8.95 8.69
N LEU A 74 15.35 8.60 9.94
CA LEU A 74 14.65 7.58 10.70
C LEU A 74 13.16 7.93 10.95
N PRO A 75 12.80 9.17 11.35
CA PRO A 75 11.40 9.56 11.52
C PRO A 75 10.62 9.57 10.19
N SER A 76 11.22 10.08 9.10
CA SER A 76 10.60 10.13 7.78
C SER A 76 10.15 8.74 7.32
N HIS A 77 11.02 7.76 7.49
CA HIS A 77 10.70 6.41 7.10
C HIS A 77 9.70 5.70 8.01
N ARG A 78 9.78 5.89 9.34
CA ARG A 78 8.74 5.39 10.25
C ARG A 78 7.37 5.93 9.82
N ARG A 79 7.31 7.22 9.49
CA ARG A 79 6.10 7.86 8.95
C ARG A 79 5.66 7.19 7.64
N LYS A 80 6.55 6.97 6.66
CA LYS A 80 6.21 6.26 5.42
C LYS A 80 5.65 4.86 5.68
N ALA A 81 6.26 4.09 6.58
CA ALA A 81 5.81 2.74 6.92
C ALA A 81 4.42 2.72 7.58
N GLU A 82 4.18 3.62 8.53
CA GLU A 82 2.86 3.78 9.16
C GLU A 82 1.81 4.27 8.14
N THR A 83 2.17 5.19 7.25
CA THR A 83 1.29 5.63 6.16
C THR A 83 0.90 4.47 5.25
N PHE A 84 1.86 3.64 4.81
CA PHE A 84 1.56 2.45 4.01
C PHE A 84 0.70 1.47 4.77
N ARG A 85 0.94 1.27 6.07
CA ARG A 85 0.12 0.38 6.90
C ARG A 85 -1.34 0.80 6.87
N VAL A 86 -1.63 2.08 7.09
CA VAL A 86 -3.02 2.59 7.09
C VAL A 86 -3.68 2.40 5.71
N LEU A 87 -2.99 2.79 4.64
CA LEU A 87 -3.50 2.63 3.27
C LEU A 87 -3.73 1.16 2.91
N ASN A 88 -2.82 0.27 3.32
CA ASN A 88 -2.94 -1.16 3.06
C ASN A 88 -4.05 -1.80 3.88
N LEU A 89 -4.36 -1.33 5.10
CA LEU A 89 -5.50 -1.85 5.85
C LEU A 89 -6.83 -1.56 5.15
N LEU A 90 -6.96 -0.41 4.49
CA LEU A 90 -8.15 -0.07 3.70
C LEU A 90 -8.31 -1.03 2.51
N VAL A 91 -7.25 -1.18 1.71
CA VAL A 91 -7.27 -2.11 0.56
C VAL A 91 -7.52 -3.55 1.04
N ALA A 92 -6.85 -3.97 2.12
CA ALA A 92 -7.00 -5.30 2.70
C ALA A 92 -8.43 -5.55 3.20
N SER A 93 -9.14 -4.54 3.71
CA SER A 93 -10.50 -4.74 4.25
C SER A 93 -11.47 -5.30 3.21
N VAL A 94 -11.39 -4.78 1.98
CA VAL A 94 -12.24 -5.22 0.86
C VAL A 94 -11.83 -6.62 0.38
N VAL A 95 -10.53 -6.88 0.30
CA VAL A 95 -10.00 -8.20 -0.11
C VAL A 95 -10.30 -9.28 0.95
N ASP A 96 -10.17 -8.95 2.25
CA ASP A 96 -10.46 -9.85 3.36
C ASP A 96 -11.96 -10.19 3.44
N ALA A 97 -12.83 -9.21 3.14
CA ALA A 97 -14.28 -9.44 3.07
C ALA A 97 -14.65 -10.46 1.97
N PHE A 98 -13.98 -10.40 0.82
CA PHE A 98 -14.12 -11.39 -0.25
C PHE A 98 -13.59 -12.77 0.16
N ASP A 99 -12.43 -12.84 0.81
CA ASP A 99 -11.75 -14.11 1.13
C ASP A 99 -12.44 -14.87 2.27
N ARG A 100 -12.86 -14.15 3.33
CA ARG A 100 -13.41 -14.75 4.56
C ARG A 100 -14.91 -14.85 4.60
N THR A 101 -15.64 -14.15 3.72
CA THR A 101 -17.10 -14.21 3.60
C THR A 101 -17.87 -14.11 4.92
N ARG A 102 -17.51 -13.15 5.78
CA ARG A 102 -18.15 -13.01 7.09
C ARG A 102 -19.43 -12.19 6.97
N LEU A 103 -20.51 -12.72 7.56
CA LEU A 103 -21.71 -11.94 7.84
C LEU A 103 -21.32 -10.70 8.65
N PHE A 104 -21.73 -9.51 8.19
CA PHE A 104 -21.36 -8.20 8.77
C PHE A 104 -19.84 -7.94 8.81
N GLY A 105 -19.08 -8.57 7.91
CA GLY A 105 -17.63 -8.36 7.80
C GLY A 105 -17.26 -6.88 7.61
N HIS A 106 -18.13 -6.11 6.96
CA HIS A 106 -17.97 -4.67 6.73
C HIS A 106 -17.95 -3.82 8.02
N GLU A 107 -18.51 -4.32 9.13
CA GLU A 107 -18.47 -3.66 10.45
C GLU A 107 -17.16 -3.92 11.22
N THR A 108 -16.32 -4.84 10.73
CA THR A 108 -15.09 -5.24 11.41
C THR A 108 -14.16 -4.03 11.56
N PRO A 109 -13.59 -3.81 12.76
CA PRO A 109 -12.61 -2.74 12.97
C PRO A 109 -11.42 -2.89 12.03
N ILE A 110 -11.06 -1.80 11.34
CA ILE A 110 -9.98 -1.78 10.34
C ILE A 110 -8.65 -2.29 10.90
N ILE A 111 -8.39 -2.06 12.19
CA ILE A 111 -7.17 -2.50 12.89
C ILE A 111 -7.02 -4.02 13.00
N SER A 112 -8.11 -4.77 12.84
CA SER A 112 -8.15 -6.23 12.97
C SER A 112 -8.06 -6.97 11.63
N VAL A 113 -7.99 -6.21 10.53
CA VAL A 113 -7.85 -6.73 9.17
C VAL A 113 -6.45 -7.31 8.98
N ASP A 114 -6.39 -8.50 8.39
CA ASP A 114 -5.14 -9.20 8.12
C ASP A 114 -4.50 -8.67 6.83
N LEU A 115 -3.30 -8.12 6.92
CA LEU A 115 -2.56 -7.61 5.76
C LEU A 115 -2.01 -8.72 4.86
N ASP A 116 -1.95 -9.97 5.33
CA ASP A 116 -1.45 -11.09 4.53
C ASP A 116 -2.33 -11.39 3.31
N VAL A 117 -3.58 -10.93 3.30
CA VAL A 117 -4.48 -11.04 2.13
C VAL A 117 -3.97 -10.23 0.92
N LEU A 118 -3.11 -9.23 1.14
CA LEU A 118 -2.53 -8.41 0.07
C LEU A 118 -1.23 -8.98 -0.52
N LYS A 119 -0.79 -10.16 -0.08
CA LYS A 119 0.34 -10.86 -0.73
C LYS A 119 0.00 -11.08 -2.20
N LEU A 120 0.92 -10.75 -3.11
CA LEU A 120 0.68 -10.81 -4.57
C LEU A 120 0.13 -12.18 -5.02
N ALA A 121 0.71 -13.28 -4.52
CA ALA A 121 0.24 -14.63 -4.83
C ALA A 121 -1.22 -14.88 -4.40
N ARG A 122 -1.66 -14.31 -3.28
CA ARG A 122 -3.05 -14.41 -2.81
C ARG A 122 -3.98 -13.56 -3.66
N LEU A 123 -3.59 -12.33 -4.00
CA LEU A 123 -4.36 -11.47 -4.90
C LEU A 123 -4.54 -12.12 -6.28
N GLU A 124 -3.48 -12.71 -6.83
CA GLU A 124 -3.54 -13.43 -8.11
C GLU A 124 -4.44 -14.67 -8.04
N SER A 125 -4.37 -15.44 -6.95
CA SER A 125 -5.30 -16.54 -6.69
C SER A 125 -6.75 -16.07 -6.62
N ASN A 126 -7.01 -14.96 -5.92
CA ASN A 126 -8.34 -14.39 -5.79
C ASN A 126 -8.87 -13.87 -7.14
N ILE A 127 -8.03 -13.24 -7.96
CA ILE A 127 -8.37 -12.86 -9.34
C ILE A 127 -8.78 -14.09 -10.17
N ALA A 128 -8.06 -15.21 -10.04
CA ALA A 128 -8.42 -16.44 -10.74
C ALA A 128 -9.79 -16.98 -10.30
N ILE A 129 -10.11 -16.91 -9.00
CA ILE A 129 -11.42 -17.28 -8.46
C ILE A 129 -12.52 -16.36 -9.04
N VAL A 130 -12.29 -15.05 -9.03
CA VAL A 130 -13.25 -14.07 -9.57
C VAL A 130 -13.49 -14.27 -11.07
N ARG A 131 -12.47 -14.65 -11.84
CA ARG A 131 -12.63 -14.91 -13.29
C ARG A 131 -13.34 -16.22 -13.61
N ALA A 132 -13.28 -17.20 -12.72
CA ALA A 132 -13.91 -18.50 -12.93
C ALA A 132 -15.42 -18.39 -12.74
N HIS A 133 -15.92 -18.63 -11.53
CA HIS A 133 -17.31 -18.44 -11.12
C HIS A 133 -17.27 -18.22 -9.60
N PRO A 134 -17.16 -16.96 -9.13
CA PRO A 134 -17.10 -16.68 -7.70
C PRO A 134 -18.47 -16.90 -7.05
N GLU A 135 -18.47 -17.31 -5.78
CA GLU A 135 -19.70 -17.36 -4.99
C GLU A 135 -20.26 -15.95 -4.82
N PHE A 136 -21.56 -15.77 -5.08
CA PHE A 136 -22.24 -14.47 -4.96
C PHE A 136 -21.98 -13.78 -3.62
N LEU A 137 -21.99 -14.53 -2.51
CA LEU A 137 -21.76 -13.97 -1.18
C LEU A 137 -20.37 -13.32 -1.04
N ARG A 138 -19.33 -13.87 -1.70
CA ARG A 138 -17.99 -13.27 -1.72
C ARG A 138 -18.02 -11.90 -2.37
N LEU A 139 -18.69 -11.80 -3.52
CA LEU A 139 -18.85 -10.56 -4.26
C LEU A 139 -19.66 -9.54 -3.45
N LYS A 140 -20.78 -9.99 -2.87
CA LYS A 140 -21.66 -9.17 -2.04
C LYS A 140 -20.93 -8.57 -0.84
N TYR A 141 -20.18 -9.36 -0.07
CA TYR A 141 -19.47 -8.84 1.10
C TYR A 141 -18.32 -7.90 0.74
N ALA A 142 -17.64 -8.14 -0.39
CA ALA A 142 -16.67 -7.20 -0.92
C ALA A 142 -17.34 -5.85 -1.26
N MET A 143 -18.51 -5.88 -1.90
CA MET A 143 -19.30 -4.70 -2.23
C MET A 143 -19.75 -3.93 -0.98
N GLU A 144 -20.36 -4.61 0.00
CA GLU A 144 -20.79 -3.98 1.26
C GLU A 144 -19.61 -3.34 2.02
N THR A 145 -18.45 -3.99 1.99
CA THR A 145 -17.23 -3.43 2.60
C THR A 145 -16.70 -2.25 1.78
N GLY A 146 -16.76 -2.32 0.46
CA GLY A 146 -16.39 -1.21 -0.43
C GLY A 146 -17.27 0.03 -0.21
N ASP A 147 -18.59 -0.15 -0.08
CA ASP A 147 -19.53 0.93 0.20
C ASP A 147 -19.29 1.57 1.57
N SER A 148 -19.32 0.76 2.64
CA SER A 148 -19.11 1.25 4.01
C SER A 148 -17.76 1.96 4.23
N ARG A 149 -16.72 1.58 3.48
CA ARG A 149 -15.38 2.17 3.57
C ARG A 149 -15.07 3.20 2.49
N TYR A 150 -15.98 3.50 1.58
CA TYR A 150 -15.69 4.37 0.44
C TYR A 150 -15.19 5.76 0.87
N GLN A 151 -15.80 6.35 1.90
CA GLN A 151 -15.37 7.64 2.45
C GLN A 151 -13.95 7.58 3.02
N ASP A 152 -13.57 6.47 3.67
CA ASP A 152 -12.21 6.28 4.19
C ASP A 152 -11.18 6.31 3.05
N PHE A 153 -11.49 5.67 1.90
CA PHE A 153 -10.64 5.74 0.70
C PHE A 153 -10.49 7.17 0.17
N GLN A 154 -11.57 7.94 0.10
CA GLN A 154 -11.53 9.33 -0.36
C GLN A 154 -10.66 10.20 0.56
N HIS A 155 -10.83 10.09 1.88
CA HIS A 155 -10.10 10.90 2.85
C HIS A 155 -8.63 10.51 3.00
N ALA A 156 -8.29 9.25 2.71
CA ALA A 156 -6.92 8.75 2.73
C ALA A 156 -6.04 9.24 1.56
N LEU A 157 -6.59 9.97 0.57
CA LEU A 157 -5.79 10.56 -0.52
C LEU A 157 -4.66 11.47 0.01
N SER A 158 -4.93 12.21 1.08
CA SER A 158 -3.93 13.08 1.73
C SER A 158 -2.70 12.29 2.23
N LEU A 159 -2.90 11.05 2.67
CA LEU A 159 -1.84 10.14 3.09
C LEU A 159 -1.02 9.66 1.89
N ALA A 160 -1.69 9.31 0.78
CA ALA A 160 -1.03 8.87 -0.45
C ALA A 160 -0.19 9.99 -1.09
N ILE A 161 -0.70 11.23 -1.11
CA ILE A 161 0.06 12.42 -1.57
C ILE A 161 1.34 12.61 -0.75
N GLY A 162 1.30 12.34 0.55
CA GLY A 162 2.46 12.42 1.44
C GLY A 162 3.57 11.39 1.14
N LEU A 163 3.30 10.38 0.31
CA LEU A 163 4.30 9.38 -0.12
C LEU A 163 5.03 9.82 -1.39
N SER A 164 4.28 9.96 -2.49
CA SER A 164 4.76 10.53 -3.76
C SER A 164 3.58 10.81 -4.72
N PRO A 165 3.78 11.60 -5.79
CA PRO A 165 2.74 11.80 -6.82
C PRO A 165 2.27 10.50 -7.49
N GLU A 166 3.16 9.53 -7.67
CA GLU A 166 2.82 8.22 -8.25
C GLU A 166 1.89 7.42 -7.32
N HIS A 167 2.13 7.47 -6.01
CA HIS A 167 1.24 6.85 -5.03
C HIS A 167 -0.12 7.55 -4.99
N ALA A 168 -0.18 8.87 -5.13
CA ALA A 168 -1.44 9.60 -5.23
C ALA A 168 -2.26 9.15 -6.44
N LEU A 169 -1.62 9.00 -7.62
CA LEU A 169 -2.28 8.49 -8.82
C LEU A 169 -2.78 7.05 -8.63
N GLY A 170 -1.96 6.16 -8.09
CA GLY A 170 -2.36 4.79 -7.78
C GLY A 170 -3.54 4.73 -6.81
N TRP A 171 -3.57 5.62 -5.81
CA TRP A 171 -4.66 5.72 -4.85
C TRP A 171 -5.95 6.25 -5.46
N LEU A 172 -5.87 7.23 -6.37
CA LEU A 172 -7.03 7.74 -7.11
C LEU A 172 -7.67 6.65 -7.97
N VAL A 173 -6.85 5.82 -8.64
CA VAL A 173 -7.35 4.67 -9.40
C VAL A 173 -8.07 3.68 -8.49
N LEU A 174 -7.46 3.31 -7.36
CA LEU A 174 -8.10 2.45 -6.37
C LEU A 174 -9.43 3.03 -5.88
N THR A 175 -9.44 4.32 -5.52
CA THR A 175 -10.64 5.01 -5.03
C THR A 175 -11.75 5.01 -6.08
N ASP A 176 -11.43 5.21 -7.36
CA ASP A 176 -12.42 5.11 -8.44
C ASP A 176 -12.98 3.68 -8.58
N LYS A 177 -12.14 2.65 -8.46
CA LYS A 177 -12.62 1.25 -8.50
C LYS A 177 -13.50 0.90 -7.31
N ILE A 178 -13.15 1.37 -6.11
CA ILE A 178 -14.00 1.23 -4.93
C ILE A 178 -15.32 2.00 -5.11
N ARG A 179 -15.30 3.20 -5.68
CA ARG A 179 -16.53 3.96 -6.00
C ARG A 179 -17.46 3.18 -6.92
N LEU A 180 -16.91 2.58 -7.97
CA LEU A 180 -17.67 1.77 -8.93
C LEU A 180 -18.22 0.49 -8.30
N LEU A 181 -17.49 -0.12 -7.38
CA LEU A 181 -17.99 -1.25 -6.59
C LEU A 181 -19.12 -0.81 -5.64
N ALA A 182 -18.93 0.30 -4.93
CA ALA A 182 -19.92 0.86 -4.01
C ALA A 182 -21.21 1.30 -4.72
N SER A 183 -21.14 1.76 -5.98
CA SER A 183 -22.36 2.15 -6.71
C SER A 183 -23.32 0.99 -7.00
N GLU A 184 -22.86 -0.25 -6.90
CA GLU A 184 -23.72 -1.44 -7.02
C GLU A 184 -24.48 -1.73 -5.71
N TYR A 185 -24.10 -1.09 -4.59
CA TYR A 185 -24.80 -1.25 -3.32
C TYR A 185 -26.24 -0.74 -3.44
N GLY A 186 -27.19 -1.55 -2.98
CA GLY A 186 -28.63 -1.26 -3.10
C GLY A 186 -29.23 -1.49 -4.49
N GLN A 187 -28.45 -1.92 -5.49
CA GLN A 187 -28.96 -2.28 -6.83
C GLN A 187 -29.39 -3.75 -6.93
N GLN A 188 -29.30 -4.51 -5.83
CA GLN A 188 -29.70 -5.92 -5.82
C GLN A 188 -31.21 -6.04 -6.16
N PRO A 189 -31.59 -6.84 -7.18
CA PRO A 189 -32.98 -7.05 -7.52
C PRO A 189 -33.81 -7.57 -6.34
N VAL A 190 -35.00 -7.00 -6.16
CA VAL A 190 -35.93 -7.42 -5.10
C VAL A 190 -36.57 -8.74 -5.52
N ASN A 191 -36.44 -9.76 -4.67
CA ASN A 191 -37.06 -11.06 -4.95
C ASN A 191 -38.59 -10.93 -4.83
N PRO A 192 -39.35 -11.21 -5.91
CA PRO A 192 -40.79 -11.02 -5.98
C PRO A 192 -41.58 -11.96 -5.05
N VAL A 193 -40.92 -12.95 -4.45
CA VAL A 193 -41.52 -13.96 -3.55
C VAL A 193 -41.36 -13.59 -2.07
N THR A 194 -40.42 -12.70 -1.73
CA THR A 194 -40.00 -12.45 -0.34
C THR A 194 -40.69 -11.29 0.39
N GLU A 195 -41.56 -10.52 -0.26
CA GLU A 195 -42.39 -9.53 0.47
C GLU A 195 -43.38 -10.18 1.46
N ASN A 196 -43.47 -11.50 1.45
CA ASN A 196 -44.54 -12.27 2.07
C ASN A 196 -44.04 -13.35 3.05
N PHE A 197 -43.18 -13.01 4.02
CA PHE A 197 -42.93 -13.93 5.15
C PHE A 197 -44.18 -14.20 6.02
N MET A 198 -45.28 -13.46 5.81
CA MET A 198 -46.57 -13.62 6.50
C MET A 198 -47.77 -13.88 5.58
N VAL A 199 -47.62 -13.98 4.27
CA VAL A 199 -48.76 -14.30 3.39
C VAL A 199 -48.72 -15.78 3.09
N GLU A 200 -49.79 -16.46 3.50
CA GLU A 200 -50.11 -17.83 3.08
C GLU A 200 -49.85 -17.95 1.58
N ARG A 201 -49.14 -19.03 1.18
CA ARG A 201 -48.86 -19.33 -0.23
C ARG A 201 -50.12 -19.05 -1.05
N PRO A 202 -50.07 -18.18 -2.08
CA PRO A 202 -51.23 -17.94 -2.91
C PRO A 202 -51.67 -19.28 -3.52
N ASP A 203 -52.91 -19.65 -3.22
CA ASP A 203 -53.59 -20.82 -3.75
C ASP A 203 -53.40 -20.92 -5.27
N ASP A 204 -52.85 -22.07 -5.71
CA ASP A 204 -53.01 -22.80 -6.98
C ASP A 204 -53.08 -22.07 -8.34
N HIS A 205 -52.85 -20.76 -8.44
CA HIS A 205 -52.90 -20.01 -9.70
C HIS A 205 -51.60 -19.24 -9.95
N MET A 206 -50.47 -19.97 -10.04
CA MET A 206 -49.26 -19.44 -10.68
C MET A 206 -49.47 -19.34 -12.19
N GLY A 207 -50.13 -18.26 -12.62
CA GLY A 207 -50.33 -17.95 -14.03
C GLY A 207 -49.01 -17.64 -14.78
N VAL A 208 -49.08 -17.57 -16.11
CA VAL A 208 -47.95 -17.24 -17.00
C VAL A 208 -47.27 -15.92 -16.60
N GLU A 209 -48.03 -14.96 -16.06
CA GLU A 209 -47.53 -13.66 -15.59
C GLU A 209 -46.56 -13.80 -14.40
N PHE A 210 -46.84 -14.69 -13.43
CA PHE A 210 -45.93 -14.94 -12.31
C PHE A 210 -44.61 -15.56 -12.78
N LEU A 211 -44.68 -16.50 -13.73
CA LEU A 211 -43.47 -17.09 -14.34
C LEU A 211 -42.64 -16.04 -15.08
N GLN A 212 -43.28 -15.07 -15.72
CA GLN A 212 -42.59 -13.96 -16.38
C GLN A 212 -41.86 -13.07 -15.37
N VAL A 213 -42.50 -12.71 -14.25
CA VAL A 213 -41.88 -11.92 -13.17
C VAL A 213 -40.68 -12.65 -12.56
N VAL A 214 -40.78 -13.95 -12.31
CA VAL A 214 -39.66 -14.77 -11.83
C VAL A 214 -38.52 -14.85 -12.85
N ASN A 215 -38.84 -14.98 -14.14
CA ASN A 215 -37.83 -14.99 -15.20
C ASN A 215 -37.11 -13.64 -15.33
N ASP A 216 -37.84 -12.53 -15.25
CA ASP A 216 -37.26 -11.19 -15.31
C ASP A 216 -36.38 -10.92 -14.07
N PHE A 217 -36.80 -11.35 -12.87
CA PHE A 217 -35.97 -11.34 -11.67
C PHE A 217 -34.68 -12.15 -11.86
N ASN A 218 -34.74 -13.38 -12.37
CA ASN A 218 -33.57 -14.22 -12.58
C ASN A 218 -32.57 -13.59 -13.57
N ARG A 219 -33.06 -12.93 -14.64
CA ARG A 219 -32.19 -12.18 -15.56
C ARG A 219 -31.53 -10.99 -14.88
N ALA A 220 -32.30 -10.17 -14.17
CA ALA A 220 -31.77 -9.02 -13.45
C ALA A 220 -30.74 -9.44 -12.39
N GLN A 221 -30.97 -10.57 -11.71
CA GLN A 221 -30.03 -11.12 -10.73
C GLN A 221 -28.73 -11.58 -11.40
N ALA A 222 -28.81 -12.25 -12.55
CA ALA A 222 -27.62 -12.65 -13.31
C ALA A 222 -26.82 -11.44 -13.81
N ASP A 223 -27.49 -10.40 -14.30
CA ASP A 223 -26.84 -9.16 -14.74
C ASP A 223 -26.14 -8.44 -13.57
N PHE A 224 -26.80 -8.38 -12.42
CA PHE A 224 -26.23 -7.81 -11.18
C PHE A 224 -25.00 -8.60 -10.70
N GLU A 225 -25.06 -9.93 -10.69
CA GLU A 225 -23.93 -10.77 -10.34
C GLU A 225 -22.74 -10.58 -11.30
N GLY A 226 -23.01 -10.47 -12.60
CA GLY A 226 -21.99 -10.17 -13.61
C GLY A 226 -21.35 -8.79 -13.42
N ALA A 227 -22.15 -7.78 -13.09
CA ALA A 227 -21.64 -6.44 -12.77
C ALA A 227 -20.73 -6.48 -11.54
N LEU A 228 -21.16 -7.12 -10.44
CA LEU A 228 -20.35 -7.27 -9.23
C LEU A 228 -19.05 -8.03 -9.48
N GLN A 229 -19.10 -9.11 -10.25
CA GLN A 229 -17.92 -9.88 -10.63
C GLN A 229 -16.89 -8.99 -11.33
N LEU A 230 -17.34 -8.16 -12.28
CA LEU A 230 -16.48 -7.19 -12.96
C LEU A 230 -15.91 -6.16 -11.98
N ARG A 231 -16.72 -5.57 -11.12
CA ARG A 231 -16.25 -4.55 -10.15
C ARG A 231 -15.21 -5.08 -9.18
N VAL A 232 -15.45 -6.26 -8.61
CA VAL A 232 -14.49 -6.90 -7.70
C VAL A 232 -13.18 -7.24 -8.44
N LEU A 233 -13.26 -7.70 -9.69
CA LEU A 233 -12.07 -7.95 -10.50
C LEU A 233 -11.24 -6.67 -10.70
N GLU A 234 -11.88 -5.56 -11.08
CA GLU A 234 -11.20 -4.27 -11.27
C GLU A 234 -10.50 -3.78 -9.97
N VAL A 235 -11.16 -3.95 -8.82
CA VAL A 235 -10.58 -3.60 -7.51
C VAL A 235 -9.35 -4.46 -7.21
N PHE A 236 -9.40 -5.77 -7.49
CA PHE A 236 -8.27 -6.66 -7.22
C PHE A 236 -7.09 -6.39 -8.14
N GLU A 237 -7.33 -6.12 -9.43
CA GLU A 237 -6.28 -5.72 -10.37
C GLU A 237 -5.63 -4.39 -9.96
N ALA A 238 -6.43 -3.41 -9.52
CA ALA A 238 -5.92 -2.16 -8.96
C ALA A 238 -5.12 -2.41 -7.66
N SER A 239 -5.55 -3.34 -6.81
CA SER A 239 -4.84 -3.74 -5.58
C SER A 239 -3.49 -4.38 -5.89
N VAL A 240 -3.40 -5.21 -6.92
CA VAL A 240 -2.14 -5.78 -7.41
C VAL A 240 -1.18 -4.67 -7.85
N ASN A 241 -1.66 -3.71 -8.63
CA ASN A 241 -0.84 -2.58 -9.10
C ASN A 241 -0.34 -1.72 -7.93
N TRP A 242 -1.21 -1.48 -6.94
CA TRP A 242 -0.85 -0.79 -5.69
C TRP A 242 0.26 -1.51 -4.92
N MET A 243 0.16 -2.83 -4.78
CA MET A 243 1.18 -3.64 -4.09
C MET A 243 2.50 -3.71 -4.89
N LYS A 244 2.44 -3.69 -6.22
CA LYS A 244 3.65 -3.61 -7.07
C LYS A 244 4.36 -2.27 -6.90
N LEU A 245 3.61 -1.16 -6.85
CA LEU A 245 4.16 0.19 -6.70
C LEU A 245 5.00 0.32 -5.42
N GLN A 246 4.54 -0.26 -4.30
CA GLN A 246 5.26 -0.26 -3.02
C GLN A 246 6.59 -1.03 -3.05
N ASN A 247 6.67 -2.05 -3.89
CA ASN A 247 7.84 -2.92 -4.01
C ASN A 247 8.89 -2.39 -4.99
N THR A 248 8.61 -1.27 -5.67
CA THR A 248 9.58 -0.60 -6.53
C THR A 248 10.72 0.00 -5.68
N PRO A 249 12.00 -0.18 -6.08
CA PRO A 249 13.16 0.33 -5.36
C PRO A 249 13.18 1.86 -5.26
#